data_AF-A0ABD0SYL7-F1
#
_entry.id   AF-A0ABD0SYL7-F1
#
_cell.length_a   1.000
_cell.length_b   1.000
_cell.length_c   1.000
_cell.angle_alpha   90.00
_cell.angle_beta   90.00
_cell.angle_gamma   90.00
#
_symmetry.space_group_name_H-M   'P 1'
#
loop_
_entity.id
_entity.type
_entity.pdbx_description
1 polymer ?
#
loop_
_entity_poly.entity_id
_entity_poly.type
_entity_poly.pdbx_seq_one_letter_code
_entity_poly.pdbx_strand_id
1 'polypeptide(L)'
;MQTPLSLLVFISLVKNSLSLSEVDQECVNRRTNRESFNNDELLGKWYRIVHFNPAMNSSSEFCKRVTFTKANQDDISRYKAKYYRQTVPYNLDDNPVLVKDTSGLCDGMLVGYKRAKFFVMDPNIHAFLPEGYSAQVYIPLSDKFVLFYECRLRRIMIDLLSRDKHPSENELKAVIAKVRDLKYMPQARFCALPKAPEYFEIEL
;
A
#
# COMPACT_ATOMS: atom_id res chain seq x y z
N MET A 1 -11.46 -47.38 -35.37
CA MET A 1 -12.15 -46.27 -34.68
C MET A 1 -11.11 -45.47 -33.92
N GLN A 2 -10.65 -44.37 -34.51
CA GLN A 2 -9.70 -43.42 -33.90
C GLN A 2 -10.50 -42.29 -33.27
N THR A 3 -10.46 -42.17 -31.95
CA THR A 3 -10.96 -41.00 -31.21
C THR A 3 -10.04 -39.80 -31.50
N PRO A 4 -10.57 -38.62 -31.88
CA PRO A 4 -9.73 -37.49 -32.19
C PRO A 4 -9.19 -36.88 -30.89
N LEU A 5 -7.87 -36.96 -30.71
CA LEU A 5 -7.09 -36.33 -29.63
C LEU A 5 -7.13 -34.78 -29.67
N SER A 6 -7.92 -34.20 -30.56
CA SER A 6 -7.88 -32.79 -30.94
C SER A 6 -8.78 -31.88 -30.11
N LEU A 7 -9.62 -32.42 -29.22
CA LEU A 7 -10.55 -31.59 -28.42
C LEU A 7 -9.94 -31.08 -27.09
N LEU A 8 -8.86 -31.70 -26.59
CA LEU A 8 -8.27 -31.35 -25.29
C LEU A 8 -7.30 -30.16 -25.34
N VAL A 9 -6.77 -29.80 -26.51
CA VAL A 9 -5.82 -28.67 -26.63
C VAL A 9 -6.55 -27.32 -26.61
N PHE A 10 -7.79 -27.26 -27.10
CA PHE A 10 -8.56 -26.01 -27.19
C PHE A 10 -9.19 -25.53 -25.87
N ILE A 11 -9.37 -26.40 -24.87
CA ILE A 11 -9.91 -26.00 -23.56
C ILE A 11 -8.84 -25.32 -22.69
N SER A 12 -7.55 -25.46 -23.02
CA SER A 12 -6.46 -24.83 -22.27
C SER A 12 -6.22 -23.34 -22.61
N LEU A 13 -6.79 -22.85 -23.72
CA LEU A 13 -6.58 -21.49 -24.24
C LEU A 13 -7.66 -20.49 -23.81
N VAL A 14 -8.67 -20.93 -23.06
CA VAL A 14 -9.67 -20.03 -22.43
C VAL A 14 -9.32 -19.72 -20.97
N LYS A 15 -8.02 -19.77 -20.62
CA LYS A 15 -7.48 -18.95 -19.53
C LYS A 15 -7.09 -17.59 -20.11
N ASN A 16 -8.05 -16.84 -20.66
CA ASN A 16 -7.87 -15.44 -20.99
C ASN A 16 -7.76 -14.63 -19.68
N SER A 17 -6.55 -14.71 -19.11
CA SER A 17 -5.78 -13.65 -18.48
C SER A 17 -6.56 -12.59 -17.71
N LEU A 18 -6.96 -13.00 -16.51
CA LEU A 18 -6.85 -12.21 -15.28
C LEU A 18 -5.37 -11.80 -15.07
N SER A 19 -4.80 -10.96 -15.92
CA SER A 19 -3.39 -10.60 -15.79
C SER A 19 -3.28 -9.19 -15.22
N LEU A 20 -2.77 -9.14 -13.99
CA LEU A 20 -2.05 -7.98 -13.48
C LEU A 20 -1.13 -7.40 -14.57
N SER A 21 -0.89 -6.09 -14.55
CA SER A 21 0.22 -5.53 -15.33
C SER A 21 1.51 -6.33 -15.05
N GLU A 22 2.43 -6.45 -16.00
CA GLU A 22 3.67 -7.23 -15.79
C GLU A 22 4.41 -6.79 -14.51
N VAL A 23 4.39 -5.48 -14.23
CA VAL A 23 5.00 -4.88 -13.04
C VAL A 23 4.29 -5.34 -11.76
N ASP A 24 2.95 -5.29 -11.75
CA ASP A 24 2.16 -5.74 -10.61
C ASP A 24 2.27 -7.26 -10.44
N GLN A 25 2.29 -8.02 -11.54
CA GLN A 25 2.47 -9.46 -11.54
C GLN A 25 3.82 -9.85 -10.94
N GLU A 26 4.91 -9.22 -11.37
CA GLU A 26 6.23 -9.46 -10.82
C GLU A 26 6.26 -9.15 -9.32
N CYS A 27 5.74 -7.99 -8.92
CA CYS A 27 5.71 -7.54 -7.54
C CYS A 27 4.90 -8.45 -6.62
N VAL A 28 3.65 -8.76 -7.00
CA VAL A 28 2.72 -9.60 -6.21
C VAL A 28 3.22 -11.05 -6.15
N ASN A 29 3.91 -11.53 -7.19
CA ASN A 29 4.39 -12.90 -7.26
C ASN A 29 5.76 -13.14 -6.62
N ARG A 30 6.51 -12.09 -6.25
CA ARG A 30 7.75 -12.23 -5.47
C ARG A 30 7.48 -12.95 -4.15
N ARG A 31 8.30 -13.96 -3.84
CA ARG A 31 8.16 -14.79 -2.63
C ARG A 31 8.05 -13.97 -1.34
N THR A 32 8.82 -12.89 -1.22
CA THR A 32 8.81 -11.97 -0.06
C THR A 32 7.49 -11.24 0.15
N ASN A 33 6.70 -11.08 -0.91
CA ASN A 33 5.42 -10.37 -0.91
C ASN A 33 4.22 -11.33 -0.86
N ARG A 34 4.48 -12.64 -0.96
CA ARG A 34 3.47 -13.71 -0.86
C ARG A 34 3.21 -14.19 0.57
N GLU A 35 4.00 -13.74 1.53
CA GLU A 35 3.81 -14.05 2.95
C GLU A 35 2.43 -13.57 3.43
N SER A 36 1.81 -14.33 4.33
CA SER A 36 0.53 -13.97 4.94
C SER A 36 0.66 -12.72 5.79
N PHE A 37 -0.32 -11.83 5.68
CA PHE A 37 -0.44 -10.64 6.52
C PHE A 37 -1.90 -10.21 6.51
N ASN A 38 -2.58 -10.31 7.64
CA ASN A 38 -4.02 -10.08 7.74
C ASN A 38 -4.31 -8.57 7.79
N ASN A 39 -5.32 -8.08 7.06
CA ASN A 39 -5.71 -6.67 7.10
C ASN A 39 -6.21 -6.22 8.49
N ASP A 40 -6.66 -7.15 9.34
CA ASP A 40 -7.00 -6.86 10.74
C ASP A 40 -5.79 -6.31 11.52
N GLU A 41 -4.56 -6.69 11.15
CA GLU A 41 -3.33 -6.17 11.75
C GLU A 41 -3.09 -4.68 11.42
N LEU A 42 -3.70 -4.18 10.34
CA LEU A 42 -3.63 -2.78 9.92
C LEU A 42 -4.70 -1.91 10.60
N LEU A 43 -5.71 -2.47 11.26
CA LEU A 43 -6.84 -1.69 11.80
C LEU A 43 -6.42 -0.56 12.72
N GLY A 44 -7.08 0.57 12.64
CA GLY A 44 -6.79 1.78 13.40
C GLY A 44 -5.92 2.78 12.64
N LYS A 45 -5.33 3.70 13.38
CA LYS A 45 -4.60 4.85 12.82
C LYS A 45 -3.13 4.51 12.62
N TRP A 46 -2.57 5.03 11.52
CA TRP A 46 -1.15 5.03 11.20
C TRP A 46 -0.72 6.42 10.71
N TYR A 47 0.53 6.75 10.97
CA TYR A 47 1.19 7.96 10.54
C TYR A 47 2.28 7.60 9.54
N ARG A 48 2.29 8.24 8.36
CA ARG A 48 3.45 8.19 7.47
C ARG A 48 4.51 9.08 8.08
N ILE A 49 5.57 8.46 8.57
CA ILE A 49 6.62 9.12 9.37
C ILE A 49 7.92 9.31 8.58
N VAL A 50 8.19 8.43 7.61
CA VAL A 50 9.35 8.52 6.73
C VAL A 50 8.93 8.11 5.33
N HIS A 51 9.38 8.87 4.33
CA HIS A 51 9.25 8.53 2.92
C HIS A 51 10.64 8.42 2.32
N PHE A 52 10.97 7.25 1.80
CA PHE A 52 12.22 6.97 1.12
C PHE A 52 12.05 7.23 -0.36
N ASN A 53 12.87 8.12 -0.91
CA ASN A 53 12.83 8.53 -2.31
C ASN A 53 14.23 9.05 -2.71
N PRO A 54 14.80 8.66 -3.87
CA PRO A 54 16.13 9.10 -4.29
C PRO A 54 16.31 10.62 -4.38
N ALA A 55 15.23 11.39 -4.54
CA ALA A 55 15.29 12.83 -4.81
C ALA A 55 15.05 13.72 -3.57
N MET A 56 14.82 13.15 -2.38
CA MET A 56 14.38 13.94 -1.22
C MET A 56 15.22 13.67 0.04
N ASN A 57 15.69 14.75 0.65
CA ASN A 57 16.21 14.74 2.02
C ASN A 57 15.66 15.96 2.76
N SER A 58 14.50 15.82 3.39
CA SER A 58 13.80 16.93 4.05
C SER A 58 13.12 16.49 5.35
N SER A 59 12.73 17.44 6.18
CA SER A 59 11.98 17.18 7.41
C SER A 59 10.85 18.18 7.52
N SER A 60 9.65 17.70 7.84
CA SER A 60 8.44 18.52 7.95
C SER A 60 7.63 18.14 9.19
N GLU A 61 7.02 19.15 9.82
CA GLU A 61 6.04 18.98 10.90
C GLU A 61 4.70 18.44 10.38
N PHE A 62 4.46 18.51 9.06
CA PHE A 62 3.24 18.00 8.46
C PHE A 62 3.12 16.49 8.64
N CYS A 63 1.93 16.07 9.07
CA CYS A 63 1.61 14.67 9.34
C CYS A 63 0.57 14.14 8.36
N LYS A 64 1.00 13.20 7.51
CA LYS A 64 0.08 12.36 6.74
C LYS A 64 -0.37 11.18 7.60
N ARG A 65 -1.67 10.96 7.68
CA ARG A 65 -2.27 9.84 8.42
C ARG A 65 -3.09 8.98 7.47
N VAL A 66 -3.16 7.71 7.78
CA VAL A 66 -4.06 6.75 7.15
C VAL A 66 -4.76 5.97 8.26
N THR A 67 -6.05 5.74 8.10
CA THR A 67 -6.86 4.99 9.05
C THR A 67 -7.48 3.80 8.34
N PHE A 68 -7.30 2.61 8.91
CA PHE A 68 -7.93 1.40 8.43
C PHE A 68 -9.09 1.05 9.36
N THR A 69 -10.25 0.74 8.79
CA THR A 69 -11.45 0.35 9.54
C THR A 69 -12.06 -0.90 8.92
N LYS A 70 -12.72 -1.74 9.72
CA LYS A 70 -13.41 -2.92 9.19
C LYS A 70 -14.51 -2.45 8.22
N ALA A 71 -14.56 -3.05 7.04
CA ALA A 71 -15.67 -2.85 6.12
C ALA A 71 -16.88 -3.64 6.60
N ASN A 72 -18.07 -3.07 6.49
CA ASN A 72 -19.31 -3.81 6.71
C ASN A 72 -19.87 -4.32 5.36
N GLN A 73 -21.00 -5.03 5.42
CA GLN A 73 -21.58 -5.63 4.22
C GLN A 73 -22.11 -4.57 3.23
N ASP A 74 -22.57 -3.43 3.71
CA ASP A 74 -23.04 -2.33 2.85
C ASP A 74 -21.88 -1.69 2.10
N ASP A 75 -20.72 -1.53 2.75
CA ASP A 75 -19.49 -1.07 2.11
C ASP A 75 -19.07 -2.03 1.01
N ILE A 76 -18.97 -3.33 1.30
CA ILE A 76 -18.58 -4.34 0.31
C ILE A 76 -19.55 -4.33 -0.87
N SER A 77 -20.85 -4.21 -0.60
CA SER A 77 -21.89 -4.18 -1.63
C SER A 77 -21.79 -2.94 -2.51
N ARG A 78 -21.47 -1.77 -1.93
CA ARG A 78 -21.21 -0.51 -2.65
C ARG A 78 -20.04 -0.65 -3.62
N TYR A 79 -18.92 -1.21 -3.16
CA TYR A 79 -17.76 -1.45 -4.02
C TYR A 79 -18.08 -2.45 -5.12
N LYS A 80 -18.73 -3.56 -4.77
CA LYS A 80 -19.18 -4.55 -5.75
C LYS A 80 -20.04 -3.89 -6.82
N ALA A 81 -21.05 -3.10 -6.47
CA ALA A 81 -21.92 -2.46 -7.46
C ALA A 81 -21.16 -1.61 -8.51
N LYS A 82 -20.09 -0.91 -8.09
CA LYS A 82 -19.25 -0.10 -8.99
C LYS A 82 -18.30 -0.95 -9.84
N TYR A 83 -17.68 -1.96 -9.23
CA TYR A 83 -16.58 -2.74 -9.83
C TYR A 83 -17.01 -4.11 -10.39
N TYR A 84 -18.29 -4.51 -10.24
CA TYR A 84 -18.85 -5.83 -10.58
C TYR A 84 -18.58 -6.27 -12.03
N ARG A 85 -18.54 -5.33 -12.96
CA ARG A 85 -18.38 -5.61 -14.40
C ARG A 85 -16.92 -5.61 -14.85
N GLN A 86 -15.98 -5.37 -13.96
CA GLN A 86 -14.56 -5.35 -14.29
C GLN A 86 -13.94 -6.71 -14.01
N THR A 87 -13.21 -7.24 -14.98
CA THR A 87 -12.38 -8.44 -14.81
C THR A 87 -11.18 -8.06 -13.95
N VAL A 88 -11.36 -8.10 -12.63
CA VAL A 88 -10.35 -7.64 -11.67
C VAL A 88 -9.58 -8.81 -11.05
N PRO A 89 -8.28 -8.62 -10.71
CA PRO A 89 -7.43 -9.68 -10.15
C PRO A 89 -7.60 -9.86 -8.62
N TYR A 90 -8.70 -9.37 -8.04
CA TYR A 90 -8.95 -9.37 -6.60
C TYR A 90 -10.40 -9.74 -6.29
N ASN A 91 -10.62 -10.21 -5.07
CA ASN A 91 -11.95 -10.46 -4.53
C ASN A 91 -12.26 -9.46 -3.42
N LEU A 92 -13.39 -8.75 -3.53
CA LEU A 92 -13.81 -7.74 -2.55
C LEU A 92 -14.25 -8.34 -1.21
N ASP A 93 -14.51 -9.64 -1.15
CA ASP A 93 -14.79 -10.36 0.11
C ASP A 93 -13.53 -10.81 0.84
N ASP A 94 -12.35 -10.70 0.22
CA ASP A 94 -11.10 -11.19 0.80
C ASP A 94 -10.55 -10.18 1.82
N ASN A 95 -10.97 -10.32 3.08
CA ASN A 95 -10.46 -9.54 4.21
C ASN A 95 -10.54 -8.01 4.02
N PRO A 96 -11.73 -7.46 3.70
CA PRO A 96 -11.83 -6.06 3.31
C PRO A 96 -11.68 -5.12 4.51
N VAL A 97 -10.83 -4.11 4.35
CA VAL A 97 -10.76 -2.95 5.24
C VAL A 97 -10.89 -1.67 4.45
N LEU A 98 -11.67 -0.73 4.96
CA LEU A 98 -11.72 0.62 4.42
C LEU A 98 -10.46 1.38 4.80
N VAL A 99 -9.97 2.18 3.87
CA VAL A 99 -8.81 3.05 4.00
C VAL A 99 -9.30 4.48 3.92
N LYS A 100 -8.92 5.32 4.88
CA LYS A 100 -9.13 6.76 4.82
C LYS A 100 -7.83 7.51 5.04
N ASP A 101 -7.47 8.40 4.13
CA ASP A 101 -6.25 9.20 4.25
C ASP A 101 -6.55 10.63 4.76
N THR A 102 -5.53 11.42 5.10
CA THR A 102 -5.75 12.80 5.56
C THR A 102 -6.42 13.67 4.48
N SER A 103 -6.14 13.41 3.20
CA SER A 103 -6.61 14.26 2.11
C SER A 103 -8.02 13.92 1.63
N GLY A 104 -8.50 12.69 1.88
CA GLY A 104 -9.72 12.15 1.30
C GLY A 104 -9.59 11.77 -0.18
N LEU A 105 -8.46 12.08 -0.82
CA LEU A 105 -8.20 11.79 -2.24
C LEU A 105 -7.78 10.33 -2.46
N CYS A 106 -7.36 9.65 -1.40
CA CYS A 106 -6.91 8.27 -1.43
C CYS A 106 -7.78 7.37 -0.55
N ASP A 107 -9.04 7.74 -0.33
CA ASP A 107 -10.00 6.87 0.36
C ASP A 107 -10.36 5.68 -0.53
N GLY A 108 -10.54 4.52 0.08
CA GLY A 108 -10.71 3.27 -0.65
C GLY A 108 -10.93 2.05 0.23
N MET A 109 -10.76 0.89 -0.37
CA MET A 109 -10.82 -0.42 0.27
C MET A 109 -9.56 -1.20 -0.08
N LEU A 110 -8.97 -1.84 0.93
CA LEU A 110 -7.83 -2.73 0.79
C LEU A 110 -8.31 -4.17 1.00
N VAL A 111 -7.93 -5.07 0.10
CA VAL A 111 -8.33 -6.49 0.13
C VAL A 111 -7.14 -7.42 -0.07
N GLY A 112 -7.23 -8.62 0.49
CA GLY A 112 -6.25 -9.69 0.38
C GLY A 112 -5.61 -10.11 1.72
N TYR A 113 -5.15 -11.37 1.76
CA TYR A 113 -4.57 -12.01 2.96
C TYR A 113 -3.04 -12.06 2.97
N LYS A 114 -2.38 -11.51 1.95
CA LYS A 114 -0.92 -11.51 1.80
C LYS A 114 -0.36 -10.12 2.05
N ARG A 115 0.97 -9.99 2.16
CA ARG A 115 1.66 -8.68 2.19
C ARG A 115 1.33 -7.84 0.98
N ALA A 116 1.35 -8.43 -0.22
CA ALA A 116 0.78 -7.83 -1.41
C ALA A 116 -0.75 -7.88 -1.37
N LYS A 117 -1.37 -6.73 -1.58
CA LYS A 117 -2.80 -6.45 -1.42
C LYS A 117 -3.28 -5.58 -2.57
N PHE A 118 -4.59 -5.53 -2.75
CA PHE A 118 -5.22 -4.69 -3.77
C PHE A 118 -5.96 -3.55 -3.09
N PHE A 119 -5.58 -2.33 -3.46
CA PHE A 119 -6.30 -1.12 -3.10
C PHE A 119 -7.25 -0.73 -4.23
N VAL A 120 -8.50 -0.51 -3.86
CA VAL A 120 -9.59 -0.10 -4.75
C VAL A 120 -10.10 1.24 -4.25
N MET A 121 -10.21 2.23 -5.13
CA MET A 121 -10.64 3.58 -4.74
C MET A 121 -12.11 3.60 -4.29
N ASP A 122 -12.51 4.57 -3.46
CA ASP A 122 -13.92 4.73 -3.11
C ASP A 122 -14.76 5.03 -4.36
N PRO A 123 -15.89 4.33 -4.58
CA PRO A 123 -16.77 4.54 -5.73
C PRO A 123 -17.27 5.97 -5.95
N ASN A 124 -17.28 6.80 -4.90
CA ASN A 124 -17.72 8.19 -4.94
C ASN A 124 -16.61 9.17 -5.32
N ILE A 125 -15.35 8.72 -5.35
CA ILE A 125 -14.23 9.56 -5.76
C ILE A 125 -14.12 9.51 -7.28
N HIS A 126 -14.20 10.68 -7.92
CA HIS A 126 -14.04 10.85 -9.36
C HIS A 126 -12.58 10.98 -9.79
N ALA A 127 -11.68 10.18 -9.22
CA ALA A 127 -10.29 10.11 -9.64
C ALA A 127 -10.05 8.85 -10.46
N PHE A 128 -9.19 8.96 -11.48
CA PHE A 128 -8.93 7.88 -12.42
C PHE A 128 -7.76 7.02 -11.92
N LEU A 129 -8.06 5.77 -11.54
CA LEU A 129 -7.07 4.70 -11.51
C LEU A 129 -7.14 3.95 -12.85
N PRO A 130 -6.05 3.89 -13.64
CA PRO A 130 -6.08 3.32 -14.99
C PRO A 130 -6.67 1.91 -15.09
N GLU A 131 -6.43 1.08 -14.08
CA GLU A 131 -6.91 -0.31 -14.03
C GLU A 131 -8.02 -0.51 -12.98
N GLY A 132 -8.54 0.57 -12.39
CA GLY A 132 -9.53 0.51 -11.30
C GLY A 132 -8.98 0.06 -9.94
N TYR A 133 -7.68 -0.28 -9.86
CA TYR A 133 -6.99 -0.65 -8.62
C TYR A 133 -5.51 -0.23 -8.63
N SER A 134 -4.88 -0.30 -7.45
CA SER A 134 -3.42 -0.27 -7.25
C SER A 134 -2.99 -1.50 -6.45
N ALA A 135 -1.95 -2.21 -6.91
CA ALA A 135 -1.33 -3.28 -6.13
C ALA A 135 -0.31 -2.66 -5.16
N GLN A 136 -0.47 -2.99 -3.88
CA GLN A 136 0.28 -2.38 -2.78
C GLN A 136 0.89 -3.45 -1.90
N VAL A 137 2.08 -3.22 -1.36
CA VAL A 137 2.75 -4.15 -0.46
C VAL A 137 2.89 -3.53 0.91
N TYR A 138 2.50 -4.29 1.93
CA TYR A 138 2.64 -3.96 3.33
C TYR A 138 3.54 -5.00 4.00
N ILE A 139 4.69 -4.56 4.52
CA ILE A 139 5.66 -5.44 5.19
C ILE A 139 5.71 -5.06 6.67
N PRO A 140 5.18 -5.89 7.58
CA PRO A 140 5.31 -5.64 9.01
C PRO A 140 6.77 -5.75 9.44
N LEU A 141 7.25 -4.72 10.15
CA LEU A 141 8.57 -4.71 10.79
C LEU A 141 8.49 -4.90 12.31
N SER A 142 7.32 -4.60 12.88
CA SER A 142 6.88 -4.82 14.26
C SER A 142 5.37 -4.55 14.36
N ASP A 143 4.80 -4.68 15.55
CA ASP A 143 3.44 -4.24 15.88
C ASP A 143 3.21 -2.73 15.66
N LYS A 144 4.26 -1.92 15.81
CA LYS A 144 4.23 -0.47 15.67
C LYS A 144 4.57 0.06 14.28
N PHE A 145 5.25 -0.74 13.44
CA PHE A 145 5.85 -0.26 12.19
C PHE A 145 5.58 -1.18 11.01
N VAL A 146 5.14 -0.60 9.90
CA VAL A 146 4.89 -1.29 8.63
C VAL A 146 5.51 -0.49 7.50
N LEU A 147 6.24 -1.16 6.61
CA LEU A 147 6.63 -0.56 5.33
C LEU A 147 5.52 -0.71 4.31
N PHE A 148 5.34 0.33 3.52
CA PHE A 148 4.34 0.43 2.48
C PHE A 148 5.00 0.85 1.16
N TYR A 149 4.62 0.22 0.06
CA TYR A 149 4.94 0.74 -1.28
C TYR A 149 3.94 0.25 -2.33
N GLU A 150 3.80 1.03 -3.40
CA GLU A 150 3.01 0.66 -4.58
C GLU A 150 3.88 -0.14 -5.56
N CYS A 151 3.35 -1.26 -6.07
CA CYS A 151 4.08 -2.15 -6.97
C CYS A 151 4.51 -1.44 -8.25
N ARG A 152 3.63 -0.60 -8.83
CA ARG A 152 3.90 0.17 -10.05
C ARG A 152 5.09 1.12 -9.93
N LEU A 153 5.39 1.59 -8.72
CA LEU A 153 6.53 2.47 -8.45
C LEU A 153 7.85 1.72 -8.27
N ARG A 154 7.87 0.38 -8.40
CA ARG A 154 9.08 -0.46 -8.38
C ARG A 154 10.02 -0.16 -7.20
N ARG A 155 9.45 0.13 -6.01
CA ARG A 155 10.19 0.49 -4.79
C ARG A 155 11.01 1.79 -4.88
N ILE A 156 10.78 2.64 -5.88
CA ILE A 156 11.37 3.99 -5.97
C ILE A 156 10.85 4.88 -4.83
N MET A 157 9.60 4.66 -4.43
CA MET A 157 8.97 5.33 -3.31
C MET A 157 8.51 4.29 -2.29
N ILE A 158 8.94 4.45 -1.05
CA ILE A 158 8.57 3.57 0.07
C ILE A 158 8.20 4.45 1.25
N ASP A 159 7.05 4.20 1.86
CA ASP A 159 6.69 4.85 3.12
C ASP A 159 6.95 3.90 4.30
N LEU A 160 7.40 4.47 5.41
CA LEU A 160 7.32 3.84 6.72
C LEU A 160 6.09 4.38 7.45
N LEU A 161 5.20 3.48 7.83
CA LEU A 161 4.04 3.76 8.66
C LEU A 161 4.37 3.44 10.11
N SER A 162 3.89 4.29 11.03
CA SER A 162 3.97 4.04 12.48
C SER A 162 2.62 4.22 13.16
N ARG A 163 2.38 3.46 14.23
CA ARG A 163 1.29 3.71 15.18
C ARG A 163 1.53 4.97 16.01
N ASP A 164 2.79 5.28 16.27
CA ASP A 164 3.19 6.43 17.06
C ASP A 164 3.38 7.64 16.14
N LYS A 165 2.84 8.80 16.55
CA LYS A 165 3.00 10.04 15.77
C LYS A 165 4.45 10.53 15.78
N HIS A 166 5.15 10.36 16.90
CA HIS A 166 6.52 10.83 17.13
C HIS A 166 7.39 9.70 17.71
N PRO A 167 7.67 8.64 16.93
CA PRO A 167 8.58 7.59 17.38
C PRO A 167 9.98 8.17 17.62
N SER A 168 10.68 7.63 18.61
CA SER A 168 12.02 8.11 18.94
C SER A 168 13.00 7.86 17.81
N GLU A 169 14.06 8.68 17.73
CA GLU A 169 15.07 8.50 16.68
C GLU A 169 15.77 7.14 16.76
N ASN A 170 15.97 6.62 17.97
CA ASN A 170 16.59 5.33 18.19
C ASN A 170 15.70 4.18 17.68
N GLU A 171 14.39 4.24 17.95
CA GLU A 171 13.42 3.29 17.39
C GLU A 171 13.41 3.33 15.87
N LEU A 172 13.37 4.54 15.28
CA LEU A 172 13.39 4.73 13.83
C LEU A 172 14.66 4.14 13.20
N LYS A 173 15.83 4.50 13.72
CA LYS A 173 17.13 3.98 13.21
C LYS A 173 17.18 2.46 13.33
N ALA A 174 16.74 1.89 14.45
CA ALA A 174 16.72 0.45 14.66
C ALA A 174 15.78 -0.26 13.68
N VAL A 175 14.59 0.26 13.42
CA VAL A 175 13.64 -0.32 12.47
C VAL A 175 14.13 -0.20 11.03
N ILE A 176 14.68 0.95 10.62
CA ILE A 176 15.20 1.16 9.26
C ILE A 176 16.40 0.25 8.99
N ALA A 177 17.27 0.05 9.99
CA ALA A 177 18.44 -0.80 9.87
C ALA A 177 18.10 -2.29 9.60
N LYS A 178 16.87 -2.74 9.93
CA LYS A 178 16.41 -4.11 9.60
C LYS A 178 16.23 -4.33 8.10
N VAL A 179 16.13 -3.26 7.30
CA VAL A 179 15.84 -3.34 5.87
C VAL A 179 17.04 -2.84 5.08
N ARG A 180 17.82 -3.80 4.56
CA ARG A 180 19.12 -3.56 3.91
C ARG A 180 19.09 -2.43 2.88
N ASP A 181 18.06 -2.38 2.05
CA ASP A 181 17.96 -1.44 0.93
C ASP A 181 17.60 0.00 1.36
N LEU A 182 17.05 0.18 2.57
CA LEU A 182 16.59 1.49 3.03
C LEU A 182 17.67 2.30 3.74
N LYS A 183 18.68 1.63 4.30
CA LYS A 183 19.73 2.27 5.11
C LYS A 183 20.45 3.42 4.40
N TYR A 184 20.58 3.32 3.07
CA TYR A 184 21.31 4.30 2.26
C TYR A 184 20.39 5.13 1.36
N MET A 185 19.08 4.95 1.48
CA MET A 185 18.11 5.67 0.65
C MET A 185 17.83 7.05 1.27
N PRO A 186 17.85 8.14 0.49
CA PRO A 186 17.46 9.45 0.99
C PRO A 186 16.03 9.42 1.54
N GLN A 187 15.80 10.20 2.60
CA GLN A 187 14.58 10.13 3.39
C GLN A 187 13.98 11.52 3.61
N ALA A 188 12.66 11.62 3.44
CA ALA A 188 11.86 12.74 3.92
C ALA A 188 11.17 12.33 5.22
N ARG A 189 11.42 13.06 6.32
CA ARG A 189 10.76 12.84 7.61
C ARG A 189 9.48 13.68 7.69
N PHE A 190 8.39 13.02 8.04
CA PHE A 190 7.11 13.64 8.34
C PHE A 190 6.84 13.51 9.84
N CYS A 191 5.89 14.30 10.35
CA CYS A 191 5.64 14.38 11.78
C CYS A 191 6.91 14.67 12.59
N ALA A 192 7.82 15.49 12.07
CA ALA A 192 8.95 15.95 12.84
C ALA A 192 8.45 16.87 13.96
N LEU A 193 9.17 16.86 15.10
CA LEU A 193 8.97 17.89 16.11
C LEU A 193 9.37 19.25 15.52
N PRO A 194 8.75 20.35 15.99
CA PRO A 194 9.14 21.68 15.55
C PRO A 194 10.63 21.90 15.77
N LYS A 195 11.30 22.47 14.77
CA LYS A 195 12.68 22.94 14.99
C LYS A 195 12.62 24.09 15.99
N ALA A 196 13.58 24.13 16.91
CA ALA A 196 13.74 25.31 17.75
C ALA A 196 13.90 26.55 16.84
N PRO A 197 13.28 27.69 17.17
CA PRO A 197 13.45 28.90 16.37
C PRO A 197 14.94 29.24 16.27
N GLU A 198 15.44 29.37 15.05
CA GLU A 198 16.77 29.93 14.81
C GLU A 198 16.66 31.43 15.04
N TYR A 199 17.22 31.92 16.15
CA TYR A 199 17.35 33.35 16.39
C TYR A 199 18.49 33.86 15.50
N PHE A 200 18.14 34.68 14.52
CA PHE A 200 19.12 35.47 13.79
C PHE A 200 19.31 36.78 14.57
N GLU A 201 20.50 36.97 15.15
CA GLU A 201 20.89 38.29 15.61
C GLU A 201 21.05 39.18 14.37
N ILE A 202 20.10 40.10 14.19
CA ILE A 202 20.22 41.17 13.22
C ILE A 202 21.03 42.26 13.94
N GLU A 203 22.32 42.37 13.64
CA GLU A 203 23.09 43.56 13.99
C GLU A 203 22.47 44.74 13.20
N LEU A 204 21.93 45.72 13.94
CA LEU A 204 21.36 46.96 13.42
C LEU A 204 22.43 48.04 13.25
#